data_AF-A0AAU8G1R0-F1
#
_entry.id   AF-A0AAU8G1R0-F1
#
_cell.length_a   1.000
_cell.length_b   1.000
_cell.length_c   1.000
_cell.angle_alpha   90.00
_cell.angle_beta   90.00
_cell.angle_gamma   90.00
#
_symmetry.space_group_name_H-M   'P 1'
#
loop_
_entity.id
_entity.type
_entity.pdbx_description
1 polymer ?
#
loop_
_entity_poly.entity_id
_entity_poly.type
_entity_poly.pdbx_seq_one_letter_code
_entity_poly.pdbx_strand_id
1 'polypeptide(L)'
;MRLSLVPRRAPMLAAAGLAVACAVSLSGCAVLDGRSPFDSSNVSYADVERALPGVQDALDEADLPVEVSLYTGSSNCEGACDLGVGVSLLPAEDAPRPDLHPDALAAVLVVVLPEESGMPVYVRTGVSEDGAGLDLEPAARALGLDEPPFSMSIGEVHVPKDELDTALELAVARLDR
;
A
#
# COMPACT_ATOMS: atom_id res chain seq x y z
N MET A 1 40.01 -51.55 52.68
CA MET A 1 40.66 -50.43 51.95
C MET A 1 40.11 -50.40 50.53
N ARG A 2 39.60 -49.23 50.08
CA ARG A 2 39.48 -48.76 48.67
C ARG A 2 38.52 -49.55 47.76
N LEU A 3 37.67 -48.98 46.92
CA LEU A 3 37.29 -47.62 46.52
C LEU A 3 35.88 -47.76 45.90
N SER A 4 34.93 -46.93 46.34
CA SER A 4 33.62 -46.81 45.70
C SER A 4 33.76 -46.05 44.37
N LEU A 5 33.27 -46.63 43.27
CA LEU A 5 33.08 -45.94 41.98
C LEU A 5 31.58 -45.75 41.78
N VAL A 6 31.08 -44.58 42.19
CA VAL A 6 29.71 -44.12 41.92
C VAL A 6 29.78 -43.20 40.69
N PRO A 7 28.87 -43.35 39.71
CA PRO A 7 28.93 -42.65 38.43
C PRO A 7 28.70 -41.13 38.55
N ARG A 8 29.34 -40.42 37.62
CA ARG A 8 29.28 -38.97 37.34
C ARG A 8 27.90 -38.36 37.56
N ARG A 9 27.82 -37.37 38.46
CA ARG A 9 26.77 -36.34 38.44
C ARG A 9 27.33 -35.07 37.81
N ALA A 10 26.85 -34.73 36.63
CA ALA A 10 26.85 -33.37 36.13
C ALA A 10 25.40 -32.89 36.14
N PRO A 11 25.09 -31.77 36.80
CA PRO A 11 23.92 -30.98 36.44
C PRO A 11 24.42 -29.59 36.04
N MET A 12 24.89 -29.48 34.80
CA MET A 12 24.85 -28.23 34.07
C MET A 12 23.65 -28.34 33.13
N LEU A 13 22.93 -27.23 32.95
CA LEU A 13 21.77 -27.02 32.04
C LEU A 13 20.40 -27.18 32.70
N ALA A 14 20.04 -26.19 33.51
CA ALA A 14 18.64 -25.84 33.79
C ALA A 14 18.47 -24.32 33.64
N ALA A 15 18.67 -23.79 32.43
CA ALA A 15 18.39 -22.38 32.12
C ALA A 15 18.27 -22.09 30.60
N ALA A 16 17.80 -23.04 29.78
CA ALA A 16 17.69 -22.83 28.33
C ALA A 16 16.38 -23.34 27.71
N GLY A 17 15.33 -23.55 28.54
CA GLY A 17 14.10 -24.21 28.10
C GLY A 17 12.84 -23.36 28.01
N LEU A 18 12.87 -22.07 28.41
CA LEU A 18 11.64 -21.26 28.53
C LEU A 18 11.69 -19.87 27.90
N ALA A 19 12.69 -19.58 27.06
CA ALA A 19 12.81 -18.30 26.36
C ALA A 19 12.76 -18.41 24.82
N VAL A 20 12.43 -19.61 24.29
CA VAL A 20 12.39 -19.85 22.83
C VAL A 20 10.94 -19.91 22.29
N ALA A 21 9.93 -19.98 23.16
CA ALA A 21 8.53 -20.03 22.73
C ALA A 21 7.84 -18.67 22.54
N CYS A 22 8.46 -17.57 22.99
CA CYS A 22 7.85 -16.23 22.91
C CYS A 22 8.49 -15.30 21.84
N ALA A 23 9.46 -15.80 21.06
CA ALA A 23 10.21 -15.00 20.09
C ALA A 23 9.89 -15.34 18.62
N VAL A 24 8.89 -16.21 18.37
CA VAL A 24 8.52 -16.63 17.00
C VAL A 24 7.22 -15.97 16.52
N SER A 25 6.59 -15.11 17.32
CA SER A 25 5.28 -14.53 17.00
C SER A 25 5.31 -13.14 16.36
N LEU A 26 6.49 -12.61 15.97
CA LEU A 26 6.62 -11.24 15.46
C LEU A 26 7.51 -11.09 14.21
N SER A 27 8.02 -12.18 13.61
CA SER A 27 9.00 -12.07 12.51
C SER A 27 8.72 -12.95 11.30
N GLY A 28 7.52 -13.52 11.19
CA GLY A 28 7.18 -14.34 10.04
C GLY A 28 5.69 -14.46 9.89
N CYS A 29 5.07 -13.48 9.25
CA CYS A 29 3.84 -13.69 8.51
C CYS A 29 4.03 -14.98 7.69
N ALA A 30 3.23 -16.00 7.97
CA ALA A 30 3.18 -17.18 7.11
C ALA A 30 2.49 -16.76 5.81
N VAL A 31 3.25 -16.10 4.94
CA VAL A 31 2.83 -15.60 3.64
C VAL A 31 2.70 -16.82 2.72
N LEU A 32 1.56 -17.50 2.78
CA LEU A 32 1.15 -18.39 1.70
C LEU A 32 0.64 -17.48 0.58
N ASP A 33 1.46 -17.31 -0.46
CA ASP A 33 1.11 -16.59 -1.70
C ASP A 33 0.86 -15.07 -1.57
N GLY A 34 1.59 -14.40 -0.67
CA GLY A 34 1.48 -12.93 -0.52
C GLY A 34 0.33 -12.47 0.39
N ARG A 35 -0.52 -13.38 0.87
CA ARG A 35 -1.75 -13.04 1.59
C ARG A 35 -1.54 -13.02 3.10
N SER A 36 -1.83 -11.90 3.73
CA SER A 36 -1.84 -11.77 5.19
C SER A 36 -3.15 -12.31 5.77
N PRO A 37 -3.15 -13.03 6.91
CA PRO A 37 -4.39 -13.37 7.62
C PRO A 37 -5.14 -12.14 8.18
N PHE A 38 -4.52 -10.96 8.11
CA PHE A 38 -5.10 -9.67 8.47
C PHE A 38 -5.57 -8.85 7.26
N ASP A 39 -5.45 -9.40 6.05
CA ASP A 39 -5.90 -8.77 4.80
C ASP A 39 -7.44 -8.78 4.72
N SER A 40 -8.02 -7.61 4.45
CA SER A 40 -9.46 -7.44 4.23
C SER A 40 -9.86 -7.71 2.78
N SER A 41 -8.92 -7.63 1.84
CA SER A 41 -9.14 -7.71 0.40
C SER A 41 -8.90 -9.11 -0.20
N ASN A 42 -8.12 -9.95 0.48
CA ASN A 42 -7.69 -11.30 0.05
C ASN A 42 -6.94 -11.29 -1.30
N VAL A 43 -6.18 -10.23 -1.56
CA VAL A 43 -5.44 -9.97 -2.80
C VAL A 43 -4.02 -10.52 -2.66
N SER A 44 -3.53 -11.22 -3.70
CA SER A 44 -2.13 -11.66 -3.78
C SER A 44 -1.28 -10.73 -4.64
N TYR A 45 0.05 -10.83 -4.51
CA TYR A 45 0.97 -10.16 -5.45
C TYR A 45 0.72 -10.56 -6.90
N ALA A 46 0.36 -11.82 -7.16
CA ALA A 46 0.03 -12.29 -8.50
C ALA A 46 -1.29 -11.71 -9.04
N ASP A 47 -2.20 -11.30 -8.16
CA ASP A 47 -3.41 -10.59 -8.54
C ASP A 47 -3.07 -9.15 -8.95
N VAL A 48 -2.22 -8.46 -8.18
CA VAL A 48 -1.73 -7.12 -8.53
C VAL A 48 -0.94 -7.16 -9.84
N GLU A 49 0.03 -8.08 -10.00
CA GLU A 49 0.85 -8.19 -11.22
C GLU A 49 0.02 -8.43 -12.48
N ARG A 50 -1.14 -9.09 -12.35
CA ARG A 50 -2.07 -9.33 -13.46
C ARG A 50 -2.88 -8.08 -13.82
N ALA A 51 -3.17 -7.23 -12.84
CA ALA A 51 -3.96 -6.01 -12.98
C ALA A 51 -3.15 -4.86 -13.61
N LEU A 52 -1.90 -4.68 -13.16
CA LEU A 52 -1.05 -3.54 -13.55
C LEU A 52 -0.97 -3.26 -15.06
N PRO A 53 -0.88 -4.26 -15.97
CA PRO A 53 -0.85 -3.98 -17.40
C PRO A 53 -2.08 -3.25 -17.93
N GLY A 54 -3.29 -3.61 -17.49
CA GLY A 54 -4.52 -2.96 -17.94
C GLY A 54 -4.60 -1.50 -17.46
N VAL A 55 -4.23 -1.27 -16.20
CA VAL A 55 -4.14 0.08 -15.64
C VAL A 55 -3.08 0.91 -16.35
N GLN A 56 -1.93 0.32 -16.66
CA GLN A 56 -0.86 1.02 -17.38
C GLN A 56 -1.32 1.43 -18.78
N ASP A 57 -1.96 0.53 -19.52
CA ASP A 57 -2.47 0.81 -20.86
C ASP A 57 -3.50 1.97 -20.81
N ALA A 58 -4.40 1.98 -19.83
CA ALA A 58 -5.37 3.07 -19.66
C ALA A 58 -4.72 4.41 -19.29
N LEU A 59 -3.70 4.40 -18.44
CA LEU A 59 -2.93 5.59 -18.08
C LEU A 59 -2.12 6.12 -19.28
N ASP A 60 -1.56 5.24 -20.11
CA ASP A 60 -0.77 5.60 -21.29
C ASP A 60 -1.63 6.19 -22.42
N GLU A 61 -2.89 5.75 -22.53
CA GLU A 61 -3.86 6.30 -23.50
C GLU A 61 -4.47 7.63 -23.04
N ALA A 62 -4.44 7.92 -21.73
CA ALA A 62 -5.05 9.11 -21.16
C ALA A 62 -4.11 10.34 -21.26
N ASP A 63 -4.64 11.46 -21.75
CA ASP A 63 -3.95 12.76 -21.71
C ASP A 63 -4.09 13.38 -20.31
N LEU A 64 -3.28 12.89 -19.37
CA LEU A 64 -3.33 13.31 -17.97
C LEU A 64 -2.53 14.59 -17.72
N PRO A 65 -3.01 15.48 -16.83
CA PRO A 65 -2.31 16.73 -16.48
C PRO A 65 -1.12 16.50 -15.53
N VAL A 66 -0.76 15.24 -15.25
CA VAL A 66 0.30 14.83 -14.34
C VAL A 66 0.91 13.53 -14.84
N GLU A 67 2.21 13.36 -14.64
CA GLU A 67 2.88 12.09 -14.94
C GLU A 67 2.55 11.06 -13.85
N VAL A 68 2.36 9.81 -14.26
CA VAL A 68 1.92 8.73 -13.39
C VAL A 68 2.83 7.52 -13.55
N SER A 69 3.13 6.86 -12.44
CA SER A 69 3.81 5.56 -12.43
C SER A 69 3.08 4.57 -11.54
N LEU A 70 3.11 3.29 -11.89
CA LEU A 70 2.47 2.24 -11.12
C LEU A 70 3.44 1.56 -10.14
N TYR A 71 2.90 1.11 -9.01
CA TYR A 71 3.60 0.30 -8.03
C TYR A 71 2.64 -0.65 -7.32
N THR A 72 3.15 -1.58 -6.53
CA THR A 72 2.32 -2.41 -5.65
C THR A 72 2.00 -1.66 -4.36
N GLY A 73 0.73 -1.31 -4.15
CA GLY A 73 0.27 -0.65 -2.94
C GLY A 73 -0.02 -1.64 -1.80
N SER A 74 0.10 -1.17 -0.56
CA SER A 74 -0.24 -1.93 0.65
C SER A 74 -0.59 -1.01 1.82
N SER A 75 -1.53 -1.43 2.68
CA SER A 75 -1.98 -0.63 3.82
C SER A 75 -0.94 -0.46 4.94
N ASN A 76 0.24 -1.08 4.83
CA ASN A 76 1.36 -0.90 5.75
C ASN A 76 2.72 -0.88 5.02
N CYS A 77 3.76 -0.45 5.74
CA CYS A 77 5.13 -0.40 5.22
C CYS A 77 5.86 -1.76 5.27
N GLU A 78 5.27 -2.76 5.93
CA GLU A 78 5.88 -4.08 6.16
C GLU A 78 5.43 -5.15 5.13
N GLY A 79 4.48 -4.82 4.25
CA GLY A 79 4.02 -5.63 3.13
C GLY A 79 2.77 -6.47 3.43
N ALA A 80 2.29 -7.19 2.39
CA ALA A 80 1.25 -8.23 2.35
C ALA A 80 -0.14 -7.94 2.99
N CYS A 81 -0.34 -6.82 3.68
CA CYS A 81 -1.64 -6.39 4.18
C CYS A 81 -2.32 -5.48 3.15
N ASP A 82 -3.54 -5.84 2.77
CA ASP A 82 -4.38 -5.14 1.78
C ASP A 82 -3.56 -4.77 0.53
N LEU A 83 -3.10 -5.78 -0.21
CA LEU A 83 -2.40 -5.52 -1.47
C LEU A 83 -3.36 -4.91 -2.49
N GLY A 84 -2.85 -3.98 -3.29
CA GLY A 84 -3.66 -3.33 -4.31
C GLY A 84 -2.84 -2.59 -5.37
N VAL A 85 -3.55 -1.90 -6.26
CA VAL A 85 -2.92 -1.08 -7.29
C VAL A 85 -2.43 0.21 -6.68
N GLY A 86 -1.12 0.43 -6.76
CA GLY A 86 -0.48 1.67 -6.37
C GLY A 86 -0.28 2.58 -7.57
N VAL A 87 -0.67 3.84 -7.42
CA VAL A 87 -0.52 4.92 -8.40
C VAL A 87 0.30 6.03 -7.78
N SER A 88 1.43 6.37 -8.39
CA SER A 88 2.34 7.41 -7.92
C SER A 88 2.31 8.59 -8.87
N LEU A 89 1.85 9.74 -8.38
CA LEU A 89 1.74 11.00 -9.11
C LEU A 89 3.07 11.73 -9.06
N LEU A 90 3.71 11.93 -10.21
CA LEU A 90 5.01 12.57 -10.31
C LEU A 90 4.85 14.08 -10.58
N PRO A 91 5.59 14.94 -9.86
CA PRO A 91 5.63 16.36 -10.20
C PRO A 91 6.22 16.53 -11.61
N ALA A 92 5.69 17.49 -12.37
CA ALA A 92 6.32 17.90 -13.62
C ALA A 92 7.74 18.41 -13.35
N GLU A 93 8.67 18.10 -14.25
CA GLU A 93 10.04 18.64 -14.21
C GLU A 93 9.98 20.17 -14.08
N ASP A 94 10.76 20.74 -13.17
CA ASP A 94 10.85 22.18 -12.85
C ASP A 94 9.69 22.83 -12.07
N ALA A 95 8.71 22.09 -11.55
CA ALA A 95 7.63 22.68 -10.76
C ALA A 95 8.03 22.96 -9.29
N PRO A 96 8.05 24.21 -8.80
CA PRO A 96 8.30 24.49 -7.38
C PRO A 96 7.13 23.99 -6.53
N ARG A 97 7.32 22.87 -5.80
CA ARG A 97 6.34 22.20 -4.90
C ARG A 97 4.91 22.74 -5.00
N PRO A 98 4.20 22.51 -6.12
CA PRO A 98 2.82 22.93 -6.19
C PRO A 98 1.97 21.93 -5.39
N ASP A 99 0.94 22.44 -4.74
CA ASP A 99 -0.18 21.62 -4.30
C ASP A 99 -0.72 20.88 -5.53
N LEU A 100 -1.01 19.58 -5.40
CA LEU A 100 -1.65 18.85 -6.48
C LEU A 100 -3.02 19.47 -6.74
N HIS A 101 -3.31 19.81 -8.01
CA HIS A 101 -4.62 20.33 -8.35
C HIS A 101 -5.68 19.24 -8.15
N PRO A 102 -6.84 19.51 -7.49
CA PRO A 102 -7.87 18.49 -7.28
C PRO A 102 -8.34 17.81 -8.58
N ASP A 103 -8.38 18.56 -9.68
CA ASP A 103 -8.79 18.02 -10.98
C ASP A 103 -7.78 17.03 -11.56
N ALA A 104 -6.50 17.15 -11.22
CA ALA A 104 -5.49 16.18 -11.61
C ALA A 104 -5.69 14.85 -10.88
N LEU A 105 -5.96 14.89 -9.57
CA LEU A 105 -6.32 13.68 -8.80
C LEU A 105 -7.60 13.05 -9.34
N ALA A 106 -8.64 13.85 -9.61
CA ALA A 106 -9.89 13.38 -10.16
C ALA A 106 -9.71 12.72 -11.54
N ALA A 107 -8.93 13.32 -12.44
CA ALA A 107 -8.64 12.77 -13.76
C ALA A 107 -7.96 11.39 -13.67
N VAL A 108 -6.98 11.25 -12.78
CA VAL A 108 -6.29 9.96 -12.56
C VAL A 108 -7.27 8.91 -12.02
N LEU A 109 -8.10 9.26 -11.04
CA LEU A 109 -9.09 8.33 -10.48
C LEU A 109 -10.12 7.87 -11.52
N VAL A 110 -10.56 8.76 -12.42
CA VAL A 110 -11.48 8.41 -13.52
C VAL A 110 -10.86 7.42 -14.50
N VAL A 111 -9.54 7.43 -14.67
CA VAL A 111 -8.83 6.48 -15.55
C VAL A 111 -8.56 5.16 -14.84
N VAL A 112 -8.12 5.20 -13.59
CA VAL A 112 -7.66 4.00 -12.85
C VAL A 112 -8.83 3.16 -12.32
N LEU A 113 -9.84 3.78 -11.72
CA LEU A 113 -10.89 3.05 -11.01
C LEU A 113 -11.75 2.15 -11.91
N PRO A 114 -12.04 2.48 -13.19
CA PRO A 114 -12.75 1.56 -14.08
C PRO A 114 -11.98 0.29 -14.44
N GLU A 115 -10.64 0.36 -14.45
CA GLU A 115 -9.77 -0.78 -14.76
C GLU A 115 -9.60 -1.71 -13.55
N GLU A 116 -9.86 -1.20 -12.35
CA GLU A 116 -9.75 -1.94 -11.10
C GLU A 116 -11.10 -2.13 -10.43
N SER A 117 -11.66 -3.33 -10.50
CA SER A 117 -12.91 -3.67 -9.82
C SER A 117 -12.73 -4.64 -8.64
N GLY A 118 -11.48 -5.00 -8.33
CA GLY A 118 -11.15 -6.20 -7.58
C GLY A 118 -10.29 -6.01 -6.33
N MET A 119 -9.65 -4.85 -6.19
CA MET A 119 -8.66 -4.60 -5.14
C MET A 119 -8.64 -3.13 -4.71
N PRO A 120 -8.10 -2.82 -3.51
CA PRO A 120 -7.90 -1.44 -3.10
C PRO A 120 -6.99 -0.67 -4.05
N VAL A 121 -7.15 0.65 -4.09
CA VAL A 121 -6.30 1.56 -4.87
C VAL A 121 -5.58 2.52 -3.92
N TYR A 122 -4.27 2.68 -4.12
CA TYR A 122 -3.40 3.52 -3.32
C TYR A 122 -2.82 4.63 -4.19
N VAL A 123 -3.16 5.88 -3.92
CA VAL A 123 -2.66 7.02 -4.69
C VAL A 123 -1.70 7.82 -3.82
N ARG A 124 -0.44 7.92 -4.21
CA ARG A 124 0.57 8.71 -3.49
C ARG A 124 1.21 9.73 -4.41
N THR A 125 1.94 10.66 -3.82
CA THR A 125 2.84 11.52 -4.58
C THR A 125 4.23 10.92 -4.60
N GLY A 126 4.81 10.83 -5.79
CA GLY A 126 6.22 10.52 -5.94
C GLY A 126 7.08 11.71 -5.51
N VAL A 127 8.34 11.44 -5.20
CA VAL A 127 9.34 12.47 -4.98
C VAL A 127 10.14 12.65 -6.27
N SER A 128 10.33 13.91 -6.69
CA SER A 128 11.30 14.21 -7.75
C SER A 128 12.72 13.85 -7.29
N GLU A 129 13.67 13.81 -8.22
CA GLU A 129 15.09 13.57 -7.92
C GLU A 129 15.65 14.61 -6.91
N ASP A 130 15.09 15.81 -6.88
CA ASP A 130 15.42 16.88 -5.94
C ASP A 130 14.73 16.76 -4.56
N GLY A 131 13.97 15.69 -4.32
CA GLY A 131 13.23 15.46 -3.08
C GLY A 131 12.02 16.38 -2.88
N ALA A 132 11.52 16.99 -3.96
CA ALA A 132 10.27 17.72 -3.96
C ALA A 132 9.13 16.76 -4.33
N GLY A 133 8.23 16.50 -3.38
CA GLY A 133 6.95 15.83 -3.64
C GLY A 133 5.84 16.85 -3.87
N LEU A 134 4.77 16.41 -4.53
CA LEU A 134 3.50 17.14 -4.57
C LEU A 134 2.78 17.01 -3.23
N ASP A 135 2.08 18.05 -2.80
CA ASP A 135 1.17 17.94 -1.65
C ASP A 135 -0.18 17.36 -2.10
N LEU A 136 -0.48 16.15 -1.64
CA LEU A 136 -1.71 15.42 -1.96
C LEU A 136 -2.90 15.84 -1.07
N GLU A 137 -2.63 16.38 0.13
CA GLU A 137 -3.67 16.63 1.14
C GLU A 137 -4.77 17.58 0.63
N PRO A 138 -4.44 18.71 -0.04
CA PRO A 138 -5.47 19.63 -0.54
C PRO A 138 -6.37 18.99 -1.60
N ALA A 139 -5.79 18.16 -2.48
CA ALA A 139 -6.53 17.46 -3.52
C ALA A 139 -7.45 16.38 -2.92
N ALA A 140 -6.91 15.53 -2.04
CA ALA A 140 -7.66 14.48 -1.36
C ALA A 140 -8.86 15.06 -0.60
N ARG A 141 -8.64 16.14 0.17
CA ARG A 141 -9.70 16.84 0.90
C ARG A 141 -10.75 17.45 -0.01
N ALA A 142 -10.34 18.03 -1.13
CA ALA A 142 -11.29 18.61 -2.08
C ALA A 142 -12.22 17.56 -2.72
N LEU A 143 -11.77 16.31 -2.81
CA LEU A 143 -12.58 15.18 -3.28
C LEU A 143 -13.32 14.45 -2.13
N GLY A 144 -13.03 14.77 -0.87
CA GLY A 144 -13.59 14.06 0.30
C GLY A 144 -12.96 12.69 0.55
N LEU A 145 -11.70 12.50 0.14
CA LEU A 145 -10.95 11.25 0.27
C LEU A 145 -10.06 11.20 1.53
N ASP A 146 -10.12 12.23 2.40
CA ASP A 146 -9.36 12.32 3.66
C ASP A 146 -10.14 11.84 4.90
N GLU A 147 -11.38 11.38 4.73
CA GLU A 147 -12.25 10.90 5.80
C GLU A 147 -12.82 9.50 5.53
N PRO A 148 -13.23 8.74 6.57
CA PRO A 148 -13.86 7.44 6.40
C PRO A 148 -15.06 7.47 5.42
N PRO A 149 -15.20 6.48 4.54
CA PRO A 149 -14.50 5.19 4.52
C PRO A 149 -13.12 5.22 3.84
N PHE A 150 -12.75 6.33 3.21
CA PHE A 150 -11.41 6.56 2.68
C PHE A 150 -10.43 6.86 3.81
N SER A 151 -9.15 6.91 3.49
CA SER A 151 -8.14 7.34 4.46
C SER A 151 -6.95 7.94 3.76
N MET A 152 -6.29 8.86 4.47
CA MET A 152 -5.02 9.42 4.05
C MET A 152 -3.96 9.19 5.12
N SER A 153 -2.80 8.66 4.72
CA SER A 153 -1.69 8.37 5.61
C SER A 153 -0.37 8.64 4.89
N ILE A 154 0.51 9.43 5.51
CA ILE A 154 1.89 9.66 5.03
C ILE A 154 1.93 10.06 3.53
N GLY A 155 1.03 10.96 3.09
CA GLY A 155 1.01 11.44 1.69
C GLY A 155 0.43 10.44 0.68
N GLU A 156 -0.28 9.42 1.14
CA GLU A 156 -0.97 8.41 0.33
C GLU A 156 -2.45 8.36 0.70
N VAL A 157 -3.30 8.37 -0.32
CA VAL A 157 -4.74 8.13 -0.24
C VAL A 157 -4.99 6.65 -0.47
N HIS A 158 -5.76 6.05 0.42
CA HIS A 158 -6.22 4.68 0.30
C HIS A 158 -7.72 4.67 0.00
N VAL A 159 -8.07 4.08 -1.14
CA VAL A 159 -9.43 3.81 -1.58
C VAL A 159 -9.73 2.33 -1.35
N PRO A 160 -10.59 1.98 -0.38
CA PRO A 160 -10.98 0.60 -0.16
C PRO A 160 -11.65 -0.01 -1.39
N LYS A 161 -11.46 -1.32 -1.58
CA LYS A 161 -12.09 -2.07 -2.68
C LYS A 161 -13.61 -1.87 -2.77
N ASP A 162 -14.29 -1.82 -1.62
CA ASP A 162 -15.75 -1.69 -1.58
C ASP A 162 -16.24 -0.25 -1.86
N GLU A 163 -15.33 0.71 -2.01
CA GLU A 163 -15.61 2.13 -2.19
C GLU A 163 -15.05 2.69 -3.51
N LEU A 164 -14.62 1.82 -4.44
CA LEU A 164 -14.08 2.23 -5.74
C LEU A 164 -15.13 2.98 -6.57
N ASP A 165 -16.37 2.49 -6.59
CA ASP A 165 -17.49 3.15 -7.29
C ASP A 165 -17.79 4.52 -6.67
N THR A 166 -17.82 4.61 -5.33
CA THR A 166 -18.02 5.87 -4.61
C THR A 166 -16.92 6.89 -4.95
N ALA A 167 -15.65 6.45 -4.94
CA ALA A 167 -14.51 7.30 -5.30
C ALA A 167 -14.58 7.76 -6.76
N LEU A 168 -15.02 6.89 -7.67
CA LEU A 168 -15.21 7.23 -9.08
C LEU A 168 -16.31 8.28 -9.26
N GLU A 169 -17.45 8.12 -8.59
CA GLU A 169 -18.53 9.10 -8.61
C GLU A 169 -18.08 10.48 -8.11
N LEU A 170 -17.29 10.52 -7.03
CA LEU A 170 -16.71 11.76 -6.49
C LEU A 170 -15.76 12.42 -7.49
N ALA A 171 -14.92 11.63 -8.16
CA ALA A 171 -13.98 12.12 -9.16
C ALA A 171 -14.70 12.67 -10.41
N VAL A 172 -15.68 11.94 -10.96
CA VAL A 172 -16.51 12.42 -12.08
C VAL A 172 -17.25 13.70 -11.70
N ALA A 173 -17.89 13.73 -10.54
CA ALA A 173 -18.61 14.90 -10.04
C ALA A 173 -17.70 16.12 -9.79
N ARG A 174 -16.38 15.93 -9.68
CA ARG A 174 -15.41 17.02 -9.58
C ARG A 174 -15.06 17.61 -10.95
N LEU A 175 -14.92 16.76 -11.97
CA LEU A 175 -14.56 17.15 -13.33
C LEU A 175 -15.73 17.80 -14.10
N ASP A 176 -16.97 17.50 -13.71
CA ASP A 176 -18.18 18.09 -14.29
C ASP A 176 -18.49 19.54 -13.81
N ARG A 177 -17.66 20.13 -12.93
CA ARG A 177 -17.90 21.43 -12.28
C ARG A 177 -17.31 22.63 -13.01
#